data_AF-A0A929H294-F1
#
_entry.id   AF-A0A929H294-F1
#
_cell.length_a   1.000
_cell.length_b   1.000
_cell.length_c   1.000
_cell.angle_alpha   90.00
_cell.angle_beta   90.00
_cell.angle_gamma   90.00
#
_symmetry.space_group_name_H-M   'P 1'
#
loop_
_entity.id
_entity.type
_entity.pdbx_description
1 polymer ?
#
loop_
_entity_poly.entity_id
_entity_poly.type
_entity_poly.pdbx_seq_one_letter_code
_entity_poly.pdbx_strand_id
1 'polypeptide(L)'
;MTRGRGDKEIADENHLPECAYRYFWDIDPTRLDVGQYSRYVIKRLLEYGGLPSVRWMERRFSRREIVEVLKTSRQLSAFSANFWALIYQVKREEVLALRGPSWKPVAVLAWHLRSQSM
;
A
#
# COMPACT_ATOMS: atom_id res chain seq x y z
N MET A 1 -3.86 0.50 -47.73
CA MET A 1 -5.03 0.85 -46.89
C MET A 1 -4.68 0.60 -45.42
N THR A 2 -4.74 1.70 -44.66
CA THR A 2 -4.44 1.95 -43.23
C THR A 2 -4.05 0.79 -42.32
N ARG A 3 -2.74 0.72 -42.04
CA ARG A 3 -2.12 0.24 -40.79
C ARG A 3 -2.35 1.35 -39.74
N GLY A 4 -3.01 1.08 -38.62
CA GLY A 4 -3.29 2.13 -37.63
C GLY A 4 -4.24 1.76 -36.49
N ARG A 5 -4.11 0.57 -35.91
CA ARG A 5 -4.89 0.12 -34.73
C ARG A 5 -4.03 -0.73 -33.79
N GLY A 6 -2.83 -0.25 -33.46
CA GLY A 6 -1.90 -0.95 -32.57
C GLY A 6 -1.36 -0.09 -31.43
N ASP A 7 -1.32 1.23 -31.60
CA ASP A 7 -0.58 2.10 -30.66
C ASP A 7 -1.47 2.73 -29.57
N LYS A 8 -2.81 2.71 -29.74
CA LYS A 8 -3.74 3.29 -28.77
C LYS A 8 -4.15 2.35 -27.63
N GLU A 9 -3.94 1.04 -27.77
CA GLU A 9 -4.43 0.05 -26.79
C GLU A 9 -3.43 -0.17 -25.64
N ILE A 10 -2.12 -0.02 -25.90
CA ILE A 10 -1.07 -0.18 -24.87
C ILE A 10 -1.01 1.04 -23.93
N ALA A 11 -1.46 2.21 -24.37
CA ALA A 11 -1.38 3.45 -23.59
C ALA A 11 -2.40 3.51 -22.43
N ASP A 12 -3.56 2.87 -22.55
CA ASP A 12 -4.62 2.95 -21.52
C ASP A 12 -4.28 2.10 -20.28
N GLU A 13 -3.49 1.03 -20.43
CA GLU A 13 -3.16 0.10 -19.34
C GLU A 13 -2.18 0.67 -18.30
N ASN A 14 -1.50 1.77 -18.62
CA ASN A 14 -0.48 2.37 -17.74
C ASN A 14 -0.99 3.56 -16.92
N HIS A 15 -2.25 3.93 -17.07
CA HIS A 15 -2.84 5.02 -16.31
C HIS A 15 -3.62 4.52 -15.10
N LEU A 16 -3.69 5.37 -14.09
CA LEU A 16 -4.47 5.12 -12.89
C LEU A 16 -5.96 5.36 -13.19
N PRO A 17 -6.92 4.57 -12.68
CA PRO A 17 -8.33 4.83 -12.88
C PRO A 17 -8.79 6.00 -12.01
N GLU A 18 -9.78 6.76 -12.48
CA GLU A 18 -10.34 7.92 -11.75
C GLU A 18 -10.80 7.58 -10.34
N CYS A 19 -11.35 6.38 -10.12
CA CYS A 19 -11.81 5.92 -8.80
C CYS A 19 -10.68 5.84 -7.76
N ALA A 20 -9.42 5.85 -8.20
CA ALA A 20 -8.24 5.81 -7.34
C ALA A 20 -7.59 7.19 -7.14
N TYR A 21 -7.93 8.22 -7.93
CA TYR A 21 -7.24 9.53 -7.92
C TYR A 21 -7.17 10.17 -6.53
N ARG A 22 -8.27 10.07 -5.77
CA ARG A 22 -8.38 10.60 -4.41
C ARG A 22 -7.31 10.09 -3.42
N TYR A 23 -6.64 8.98 -3.72
CA TYR A 23 -5.61 8.39 -2.85
C TYR A 23 -4.19 8.91 -3.15
N PHE A 24 -4.03 9.70 -4.20
CA PHE A 24 -2.75 10.21 -4.70
C PHE A 24 -2.68 11.74 -4.59
N TRP A 25 -3.03 12.28 -3.41
CA TRP A 25 -3.12 13.72 -3.16
C TRP A 25 -1.77 14.47 -3.24
N ASP A 26 -0.65 13.76 -3.24
CA ASP A 26 0.71 14.28 -3.28
C ASP A 26 1.29 14.46 -4.69
N ILE A 27 0.58 13.97 -5.72
CA ILE A 27 1.03 14.02 -7.12
C ILE A 27 -0.15 14.32 -8.05
N ASP A 28 0.13 14.57 -9.33
CA ASP A 28 -0.88 14.57 -10.37
C ASP A 28 -1.16 13.11 -10.82
N PRO A 29 -2.32 12.52 -10.48
CA PRO A 29 -2.61 11.12 -10.79
C PRO A 29 -2.82 10.86 -12.29
N THR A 30 -3.12 11.90 -13.08
CA THR A 30 -3.33 11.76 -14.53
C THR A 30 -2.03 11.51 -15.29
N ARG A 31 -0.90 11.87 -14.68
CA ARG A 31 0.44 11.75 -15.26
C ARG A 31 1.24 10.59 -14.67
N LEU A 32 0.64 9.81 -13.78
CA LEU A 32 1.29 8.69 -13.10
C LEU A 32 1.36 7.48 -14.03
N ASP A 33 2.59 7.08 -14.37
CA ASP A 33 2.86 5.80 -15.04
C ASP A 33 2.78 4.66 -14.01
N VAL A 34 1.68 3.91 -14.04
CA VAL A 34 1.40 2.79 -13.13
C VAL A 34 2.42 1.65 -13.32
N GLY A 35 2.92 1.45 -14.54
CA GLY A 35 3.91 0.41 -14.84
C GLY A 35 5.26 0.71 -14.20
N GLN A 36 5.73 1.95 -14.35
CA GLN A 36 6.98 2.42 -13.76
C GLN A 36 6.92 2.50 -12.22
N TYR A 37 5.77 2.87 -11.66
CA TYR A 37 5.59 3.13 -10.22
C TYR A 37 4.69 2.11 -9.51
N SER A 38 4.67 0.86 -9.98
CA SER A 38 3.81 -0.22 -9.47
C SER A 38 3.84 -0.38 -7.95
N ARG A 39 5.04 -0.46 -7.34
CA ARG A 39 5.19 -0.57 -5.88
C ARG A 39 4.55 0.58 -5.12
N TYR A 40 4.65 1.81 -5.64
CA TYR A 40 4.05 2.98 -5.01
C TYR A 40 2.53 2.92 -5.09
N VAL A 41 1.97 2.54 -6.25
CA VAL A 41 0.53 2.37 -6.47
C VAL A 41 -0.04 1.29 -5.58
N ILE A 42 0.53 0.09 -5.61
CA ILE A 42 0.08 -1.05 -4.79
C ILE A 42 0.10 -0.65 -3.32
N LYS A 43 1.21 -0.11 -2.81
CA LYS A 43 1.32 0.31 -1.41
C LYS A 43 0.24 1.32 -1.04
N ARG A 44 -0.03 2.30 -1.91
CA ARG A 44 -1.03 3.34 -1.66
C ARG A 44 -2.44 2.75 -1.57
N LEU A 45 -2.78 1.82 -2.45
CA LEU A 45 -4.09 1.18 -2.48
C LEU A 45 -4.25 0.13 -1.38
N LEU A 46 -3.17 -0.54 -0.95
CA LEU A 46 -3.20 -1.35 0.27
C LEU A 46 -3.44 -0.51 1.52
N GLU A 47 -2.93 0.72 1.59
CA GLU A 47 -3.10 1.56 2.78
C GLU A 47 -4.45 2.28 2.83
N TYR A 48 -4.90 2.85 1.72
CA TYR A 48 -6.06 3.77 1.69
C TYR A 48 -7.15 3.35 0.71
N GLY A 49 -6.89 2.37 -0.15
CA GLY A 49 -7.74 2.04 -1.28
C GLY A 49 -9.12 1.54 -0.87
N GLY A 50 -10.15 2.12 -1.48
CA GLY A 50 -11.52 1.64 -1.39
C GLY A 50 -11.77 0.48 -2.35
N LEU A 51 -12.89 -0.21 -2.16
CA LEU A 51 -13.23 -1.43 -2.88
C LEU A 51 -13.14 -1.33 -4.42
N PRO A 52 -13.58 -0.24 -5.10
CA PRO A 52 -13.39 -0.11 -6.55
C PRO A 52 -11.92 -0.07 -6.97
N SER A 53 -11.09 0.70 -6.26
CA SER A 53 -9.66 0.85 -6.54
C SER A 53 -8.86 -0.41 -6.22
N VAL A 54 -9.20 -1.12 -5.14
CA VAL A 54 -8.63 -2.43 -4.78
C VAL A 54 -8.95 -3.46 -5.86
N ARG A 55 -10.21 -3.53 -6.31
CA ARG A 55 -10.58 -4.46 -7.40
C ARG A 55 -9.82 -4.17 -8.68
N TRP A 56 -9.55 -2.91 -8.99
CA TRP A 56 -8.71 -2.57 -10.13
C TRP A 56 -7.25 -3.01 -9.89
N MET A 57 -6.69 -2.76 -8.70
CA MET A 57 -5.33 -3.18 -8.33
C MET A 57 -5.14 -4.70 -8.52
N GLU A 58 -6.09 -5.52 -8.05
CA GLU A 58 -6.02 -6.98 -8.16
C GLU A 58 -6.16 -7.50 -9.59
N ARG A 59 -6.81 -6.74 -10.49
CA ARG A 59 -6.83 -7.07 -11.92
C ARG A 59 -5.55 -6.62 -12.63
N ARG A 60 -4.95 -5.51 -12.19
CA ARG A 60 -3.82 -4.86 -12.86
C ARG A 60 -2.45 -5.45 -12.48
N PHE A 61 -2.30 -5.90 -11.24
CA PHE A 61 -1.05 -6.45 -10.72
C PHE A 61 -1.23 -7.92 -10.35
N SER A 62 -0.19 -8.71 -10.57
CA SER A 62 -0.21 -10.10 -10.14
C SER A 62 -0.27 -10.18 -8.62
N ARG A 63 -0.90 -11.24 -8.11
CA ARG A 63 -0.89 -11.55 -6.67
C ARG A 63 0.53 -11.58 -6.10
N ARG A 64 1.51 -12.03 -6.86
CA ARG A 64 2.93 -12.05 -6.46
C ARG A 64 3.45 -10.64 -6.21
N GLU A 65 3.22 -9.70 -7.13
CA GLU A 65 3.65 -8.31 -6.96
C GLU A 65 3.00 -7.66 -5.74
N ILE A 66 1.70 -7.89 -5.54
CA ILE A 66 0.96 -7.35 -4.39
C ILE A 66 1.54 -7.89 -3.07
N VAL A 67 1.74 -9.22 -3.00
CA VAL A 67 2.33 -9.88 -1.82
C VAL A 67 3.75 -9.40 -1.56
N GLU A 68 4.57 -9.20 -2.59
CA GLU A 68 5.93 -8.67 -2.42
C GLU A 68 5.91 -7.25 -1.83
N VAL A 69 4.99 -6.39 -2.27
CA VAL A 69 4.83 -5.04 -1.69
C VAL A 69 4.33 -5.11 -0.26
N LEU A 70 3.35 -5.96 0.04
CA LEU A 70 2.87 -6.20 1.40
C LEU A 70 4.01 -6.63 2.32
N LYS A 71 4.81 -7.62 1.91
CA LYS A 71 5.91 -8.17 2.71
C LYS A 71 7.02 -7.15 2.95
N THR A 72 7.36 -6.36 1.94
CA THR A 72 8.54 -5.46 1.98
C THR A 72 8.26 -4.04 2.45
N SER A 73 6.99 -3.62 2.53
CA SER A 73 6.64 -2.28 2.99
C SER A 73 6.75 -2.15 4.52
N ARG A 74 7.48 -1.13 4.97
CA ARG A 74 7.50 -0.69 6.39
C ARG A 74 6.54 0.46 6.68
N GLN A 75 5.93 1.03 5.64
CA GLN A 75 5.10 2.23 5.74
C GLN A 75 3.60 1.91 5.85
N LEU A 76 3.21 0.64 5.68
CA LEU A 76 1.83 0.23 5.94
C LEU A 76 1.55 0.33 7.43
N SER A 77 0.36 0.79 7.79
CA SER A 77 -0.08 0.71 9.18
C SER A 77 -0.24 -0.76 9.60
N ALA A 78 -0.10 -1.03 10.90
CA ALA A 78 -0.28 -2.38 11.41
C ALA A 78 -1.70 -2.91 11.14
N PHE A 79 -2.70 -2.03 11.12
CA PHE A 79 -4.07 -2.37 10.75
C PHE A 79 -4.15 -2.88 9.30
N SER A 80 -3.72 -2.07 8.34
CA SER A 80 -3.74 -2.42 6.92
C SER A 80 -2.89 -3.65 6.63
N ALA A 81 -1.68 -3.72 7.20
CA ALA A 81 -0.79 -4.85 7.03
C ALA A 81 -1.38 -6.16 7.57
N ASN A 82 -2.04 -6.15 8.74
CA ASN A 82 -2.74 -7.32 9.27
C ASN A 82 -3.91 -7.74 8.37
N PHE A 83 -4.74 -6.79 7.94
CA PHE A 83 -5.89 -7.06 7.06
C PHE A 83 -5.45 -7.77 5.78
N TRP A 84 -4.44 -7.23 5.08
CA TRP A 84 -3.95 -7.81 3.84
C TRP A 84 -3.16 -9.10 4.02
N ALA A 85 -2.48 -9.27 5.16
CA ALA A 85 -1.83 -10.54 5.51
C ALA A 85 -2.86 -11.68 5.62
N LEU A 86 -4.04 -11.40 6.19
CA LEU A 86 -5.14 -12.37 6.25
C LEU A 86 -5.69 -12.69 4.86
N ILE A 87 -5.99 -11.66 4.05
CA ILE A 87 -6.56 -11.83 2.70
C ILE A 87 -5.61 -12.60 1.78
N TYR A 88 -4.32 -12.25 1.78
CA TYR A 88 -3.32 -12.91 0.94
C TYR A 88 -2.64 -14.11 1.60
N GLN A 89 -3.11 -14.54 2.78
CA GLN A 89 -2.58 -15.69 3.52
C GLN A 89 -1.06 -15.63 3.71
N VAL A 90 -0.55 -14.45 4.02
CA VAL A 90 0.87 -14.20 4.31
C VAL A 90 1.06 -14.26 5.81
N LYS A 91 2.06 -15.01 6.29
CA LYS A 91 2.34 -15.09 7.72
C LYS A 91 2.76 -13.72 8.25
N ARG A 92 2.32 -13.37 9.47
CA ARG A 92 2.63 -12.09 10.10
C ARG A 92 4.13 -11.82 10.15
N GLU A 93 4.91 -12.87 10.40
CA GLU A 93 6.37 -12.80 10.51
C GLU A 93 7.03 -12.50 9.17
N GLU A 94 6.34 -12.60 8.04
CA GLU A 94 6.86 -12.27 6.71
C GLU A 94 6.65 -10.81 6.33
N VAL A 95 5.84 -10.07 7.09
CA VAL A 95 5.44 -8.68 6.79
C VAL A 95 6.27 -7.69 7.59
N LEU A 96 7.11 -6.90 6.92
CA LEU A 96 8.03 -5.97 7.59
C LEU A 96 7.31 -4.91 8.46
N ALA A 97 6.15 -4.41 8.02
CA ALA A 97 5.33 -3.49 8.83
C ALA A 97 4.83 -4.08 10.16
N LEU A 98 4.82 -5.42 10.29
CA LEU A 98 4.39 -6.13 11.49
C LEU A 98 5.56 -6.65 12.34
N ARG A 99 6.79 -6.55 11.82
CA ARG A 99 8.03 -6.90 12.53
C ARG A 99 8.48 -5.73 13.40
N GLY A 100 8.06 -5.75 14.66
CA GLY A 100 8.43 -4.76 15.67
C GLY A 100 7.33 -4.60 16.72
N PRO A 101 7.59 -3.91 17.84
CA PRO A 101 6.57 -3.71 18.87
C PRO A 101 5.42 -2.91 18.26
N SER A 102 4.21 -3.47 18.26
CA SER A 102 2.97 -2.75 17.90
C SER A 102 2.52 -1.78 18.98
N TRP A 103 3.45 -1.34 19.84
CA TRP A 103 3.21 -0.53 21.02
C TRP A 103 4.36 0.47 21.14
N LYS A 104 4.10 1.75 20.85
CA LYS A 104 4.78 2.79 21.60
C LYS A 104 3.98 2.90 22.89
N PRO A 105 4.58 2.68 24.08
CA PRO A 105 3.94 3.12 25.30
C PRO A 105 3.64 4.60 25.09
N VAL A 106 2.35 4.94 25.02
CA VAL A 106 1.93 6.27 25.47
C VAL A 106 2.57 6.42 26.84
N ALA A 107 3.36 7.47 27.00
CA ALA A 107 4.00 7.80 28.26
C ALA A 107 2.97 7.71 29.40
N VAL A 108 2.95 6.57 30.10
CA VAL A 108 2.39 6.51 31.44
C VAL A 108 3.49 7.11 32.30
N LEU A 109 3.19 8.29 32.83
CA LEU A 109 3.89 8.98 33.90
C LEU A 109 4.25 8.00 35.03
N ALA A 110 5.36 7.27 34.90
CA ALA A 110 5.78 6.27 35.89
C ALA A 110 7.31 6.13 35.96
N TRP A 111 8.05 7.20 35.70
CA TRP A 111 9.52 7.18 35.86
C TRP A 111 10.13 8.40 36.53
N HIS A 112 9.39 9.19 37.34
CA HIS A 112 10.01 10.31 38.09
C HIS A 112 9.62 10.50 39.56
N LEU A 113 8.87 9.63 40.23
CA LEU A 113 8.61 9.78 41.68
C LEU A 113 8.74 8.47 42.48
N ARG A 114 9.89 7.81 42.35
CA ARG A 114 10.48 7.01 43.44
C ARG A 114 11.88 7.54 43.72
N SER A 115 11.98 8.71 44.34
CA SER A 115 13.23 9.18 44.95
C SER A 115 13.06 10.41 45.84
N GLN A 116 12.06 10.45 46.74
CA GLN A 116 12.18 11.23 47.98
C GLN A 116 11.44 10.49 49.11
N SER A 117 12.12 9.46 49.63
CA SER A 117 11.97 9.05 51.02
C SER A 117 13.39 9.04 51.57
N MET A 118 13.83 10.22 52.04
CA MET A 118 14.78 10.42 53.14
C MET A 118 14.78 11.91 53.50
#